data_AF-A0A535TRB3-F1
#
_entry.id   AF-A0A535TRB3-F1
#
_cell.length_a   1.000
_cell.length_b   1.000
_cell.length_c   1.000
_cell.angle_alpha   90.00
_cell.angle_beta   90.00
_cell.angle_gamma   90.00
#
_symmetry.space_group_name_H-M   'P 1'
#
loop_
_entity.id
_entity.type
_entity.pdbx_description
1 polymer ?
#
loop_
_entity_poly.entity_id
_entity_poly.type
_entity_poly.pdbx_seq_one_letter_code
_entity_poly.pdbx_strand_id
1 'polypeptide(L)'
;EDRQVEAIRSFGRLLGMSFQIADDVLDYLATEQEVGKPVGNDLKQGTVTLPLMLARHDPAVDGRLDAVLAKPALDDADYAEVVRIVRGSRGIDESYAYAKTFGDKARAELAAFPPSAYRDALESLTYYVVGRRN
;
A
#
# COMPACT_ATOMS: atom_id res chain seq x y z
N GLU A 1 -14.32 -29.94 -4.29
CA GLU A 1 -14.85 -28.79 -3.55
C GLU A 1 -13.79 -28.11 -2.67
N ASP A 2 -13.03 -28.86 -1.86
CA ASP A 2 -11.99 -28.29 -0.98
C ASP A 2 -10.97 -27.39 -1.69
N ARG A 3 -10.55 -27.75 -2.91
CA ARG A 3 -9.59 -26.95 -3.69
C ARG A 3 -10.14 -25.57 -4.08
N GLN A 4 -11.42 -25.47 -4.44
CA GLN A 4 -12.03 -24.19 -4.83
C GLN A 4 -12.28 -23.32 -3.60
N VAL A 5 -12.68 -23.92 -2.48
CA VAL A 5 -12.84 -23.23 -1.20
C VAL A 5 -11.51 -22.65 -0.72
N GLU A 6 -10.41 -23.41 -0.83
CA GLU A 6 -9.08 -22.91 -0.46
C GLU A 6 -8.59 -21.83 -1.43
N ALA A 7 -8.82 -22.00 -2.74
CA ALA A 7 -8.45 -21.01 -3.73
C ALA A 7 -9.16 -19.65 -3.50
N ILE A 8 -10.47 -19.64 -3.22
CA ILE A 8 -11.18 -18.37 -2.96
C ILE A 8 -10.78 -17.74 -1.61
N ARG A 9 -10.43 -18.56 -0.61
CA ARG A 9 -9.86 -18.07 0.65
C ARG A 9 -8.50 -17.42 0.43
N SER A 10 -7.62 -18.08 -0.33
CA SER A 10 -6.31 -17.54 -0.71
C SER A 10 -6.45 -16.25 -1.52
N PHE A 11 -7.36 -16.24 -2.52
CA PHE A 11 -7.71 -15.06 -3.31
C PHE A 11 -8.06 -13.88 -2.40
N GLY A 12 -9.03 -14.04 -1.50
CA GLY A 12 -9.50 -12.96 -0.63
C GLY A 12 -8.38 -12.41 0.26
N ARG A 13 -7.55 -13.28 0.83
CA ARG A 13 -6.40 -12.88 1.66
C ARG A 13 -5.36 -12.11 0.85
N LEU A 14 -4.98 -12.62 -0.32
CA LEU A 14 -3.97 -11.99 -1.19
C LEU A 14 -4.47 -10.65 -1.73
N LEU A 15 -5.73 -10.57 -2.14
CA LEU A 15 -6.35 -9.33 -2.58
C LEU A 15 -6.41 -8.31 -1.43
N GLY A 16 -6.74 -8.75 -0.22
CA GLY A 16 -6.74 -7.91 0.98
C GLY A 16 -5.35 -7.32 1.27
N MET A 17 -4.28 -8.12 1.13
CA MET A 17 -2.90 -7.63 1.25
C MET A 17 -2.57 -6.59 0.18
N SER A 18 -2.94 -6.86 -1.08
CA SER A 18 -2.77 -5.89 -2.16
C SER A 18 -3.51 -4.58 -1.87
N PHE A 19 -4.72 -4.67 -1.33
CA PHE A 19 -5.55 -3.51 -1.00
C PHE A 19 -4.94 -2.68 0.11
N GLN A 20 -4.55 -3.29 1.22
CA GLN A 20 -3.98 -2.55 2.35
C GLN A 20 -2.69 -1.82 1.94
N ILE A 21 -1.79 -2.48 1.20
CA ILE A 21 -0.55 -1.84 0.75
C ILE A 21 -0.86 -0.66 -0.19
N ALA A 22 -1.82 -0.81 -1.10
CA ALA A 22 -2.22 0.29 -1.99
C ALA A 22 -2.84 1.45 -1.21
N ASP A 23 -3.65 1.17 -0.18
CA ASP A 23 -4.28 2.17 0.68
C ASP A 23 -3.25 2.93 1.52
N ASP A 24 -2.28 2.22 2.12
CA ASP A 24 -1.15 2.82 2.85
C ASP A 24 -0.36 3.76 1.94
N VAL A 25 -0.15 3.41 0.66
CA VAL A 25 0.53 4.28 -0.30
C VAL A 25 -0.30 5.52 -0.61
N LEU A 26 -1.63 5.38 -0.76
CA LEU A 26 -2.52 6.51 -1.01
C LEU A 26 -2.52 7.51 0.17
N ASP A 27 -2.37 7.06 1.42
CA ASP A 27 -2.25 7.96 2.58
C ASP A 27 -1.02 8.87 2.48
N TYR A 28 0.07 8.39 1.87
CA TYR A 28 1.22 9.25 1.57
C TYR A 28 1.02 10.10 0.33
N LEU A 29 0.29 9.68 -0.71
CA LEU A 29 0.19 10.43 -1.97
C LEU A 29 -0.92 11.48 -1.99
N ALA A 30 -1.93 11.33 -1.14
CA ALA A 30 -3.03 12.26 -0.95
C ALA A 30 -2.56 13.72 -0.87
N THR A 31 -3.19 14.62 -1.62
CA THR A 31 -3.05 16.06 -1.38
C THR A 31 -4.03 16.52 -0.30
N GLU A 32 -3.71 17.59 0.42
CA GLU A 32 -4.65 18.19 1.40
C GLU A 32 -6.01 18.53 0.76
N GLN A 33 -6.02 18.86 -0.53
CA GLN A 33 -7.23 19.19 -1.31
C GLN A 33 -8.10 17.96 -1.60
N GLU A 34 -7.53 16.77 -1.75
CA GLU A 34 -8.26 15.53 -2.07
C GLU A 34 -8.84 14.84 -0.83
N VAL A 35 -8.23 15.04 0.35
CA VAL A 35 -8.57 14.28 1.56
C VAL A 35 -9.23 15.15 2.64
N GLY A 36 -9.15 16.48 2.54
CA GLY A 36 -9.76 17.40 3.52
C GLY A 36 -9.18 17.26 4.94
N LYS A 37 -8.03 16.58 5.06
CA LYS A 37 -7.26 16.32 6.29
C LYS A 37 -5.77 16.47 5.97
N PRO A 38 -4.91 16.75 6.97
CA PRO A 38 -3.46 16.70 6.78
C PRO A 38 -3.03 15.29 6.33
N VAL A 39 -2.10 15.24 5.38
CA VAL A 39 -1.54 14.02 4.78
C VAL A 39 -0.78 13.19 5.84
N GLY A 40 -0.78 11.86 5.70
CA GLY A 40 -0.08 10.96 6.62
C GLY A 40 -0.86 10.70 7.91
N ASN A 41 -2.15 10.38 7.80
CA ASN A 41 -2.98 10.12 8.98
C ASN A 41 -2.46 8.92 9.76
N ASP A 42 -2.04 7.86 9.06
CA ASP A 42 -1.51 6.65 9.69
C ASP A 42 -0.26 6.98 10.52
N LEU A 43 0.62 7.80 9.94
CA LEU A 43 1.83 8.25 10.60
C LEU A 43 1.51 9.09 11.86
N LYS A 44 0.52 9.98 11.81
CA LYS A 44 0.08 10.77 12.98
C LYS A 44 -0.56 9.89 14.06
N GLN A 45 -1.17 8.77 13.70
CA GLN A 45 -1.69 7.78 14.64
C GLN A 45 -0.60 6.84 15.18
N GLY A 46 0.65 6.97 14.72
CA GLY A 46 1.78 6.14 15.13
C GLY A 46 1.86 4.79 14.40
N THR A 47 1.09 4.62 13.34
CA THR A 47 1.13 3.43 12.50
C THR A 47 2.32 3.51 11.54
N VAL A 48 3.24 2.55 11.65
CA VAL A 48 4.35 2.37 10.72
C VAL A 48 3.89 1.44 9.60
N THR A 49 3.74 2.00 8.40
CA THR A 49 3.30 1.27 7.19
C THR A 49 4.47 0.93 6.26
N LEU A 50 4.23 0.06 5.27
CA LEU A 50 5.26 -0.43 4.35
C LEU A 50 6.04 0.68 3.62
N PRO A 51 5.40 1.76 3.11
CA PRO A 51 6.13 2.85 2.44
C PRO A 51 7.20 3.48 3.33
N LEU A 52 6.90 3.69 4.62
CA LEU A 52 7.84 4.25 5.59
C LEU A 52 9.01 3.30 5.87
N MET A 53 8.73 2.01 6.05
CA MET A 53 9.75 0.99 6.29
C MET A 53 10.72 0.92 5.11
N LEU A 54 10.22 0.92 3.87
CA LEU A 54 11.05 0.86 2.67
C LEU A 54 11.82 2.16 2.43
N ALA A 55 11.19 3.32 2.66
CA ALA A 55 11.87 4.62 2.60
C ALA A 55 13.05 4.70 3.56
N ARG A 56 12.93 4.14 4.76
CA ARG A 56 14.01 4.08 5.76
C ARG A 56 15.24 3.31 5.26
N HIS A 57 15.04 2.32 4.40
CA HIS A 57 16.11 1.53 3.80
C HIS A 57 16.61 2.08 2.46
N ASP A 58 16.07 3.20 1.98
CA ASP A 58 16.51 3.83 0.75
C ASP A 58 17.82 4.60 0.95
N PRO A 59 18.93 4.26 0.25
CA PRO A 59 20.18 5.00 0.37
C PRO A 59 20.05 6.50 0.06
N ALA A 60 19.09 6.89 -0.79
CA ALA A 60 18.84 8.30 -1.12
C ALA A 60 18.24 9.10 0.04
N VAL A 61 17.64 8.43 1.02
CA VAL A 61 17.10 9.05 2.23
C VAL A 61 18.21 9.35 3.25
N ASP A 62 19.32 8.59 3.21
CA ASP A 62 20.56 8.84 3.95
C ASP A 62 20.36 9.19 5.44
N GLY A 63 19.53 8.41 6.14
CA GLY A 63 19.25 8.59 7.57
C GLY A 63 18.43 9.83 7.95
N ARG A 64 18.03 10.67 6.99
CA ARG A 64 17.20 11.87 7.24
C ARG A 64 15.87 11.51 7.90
N LEU A 65 15.28 10.40 7.49
CA LEU A 65 14.04 9.91 8.08
C LEU A 65 14.22 9.56 9.56
N ASP A 66 15.31 8.86 9.90
CA ASP A 66 15.65 8.50 11.28
C ASP A 66 15.92 9.75 12.14
N ALA A 67 16.56 10.76 11.57
CA ALA A 67 16.79 12.03 12.26
C ALA A 67 15.50 12.75 12.64
N VAL A 68 14.48 12.75 11.77
CA VAL A 68 13.17 13.32 12.07
C VAL A 68 12.44 12.47 13.11
N LEU A 69 12.38 11.15 12.92
CA LEU A 69 11.66 10.22 13.81
C LEU A 69 12.29 10.07 15.20
N ALA A 70 13.57 10.42 15.39
CA ALA A 70 14.26 10.37 16.68
C ALA A 70 13.90 11.54 17.62
N LYS A 71 13.14 12.54 17.15
CA LYS A 71 12.71 13.66 18.00
C LYS A 71 11.80 13.18 19.14
N PRO A 72 11.90 13.76 20.34
CA PRO A 72 11.05 13.37 21.48
C PRO A 72 9.54 13.58 21.24
N ALA A 73 9.19 14.54 20.39
CA ALA A 73 7.85 14.82 19.93
C ALA A 73 7.93 15.35 18.50
N LEU A 74 6.97 14.96 17.66
CA LEU A 74 6.83 15.44 16.27
C LEU A 74 5.69 16.45 16.21
N ASP A 75 5.93 17.55 15.51
CA ASP A 75 4.90 18.52 15.15
C ASP A 75 4.42 18.31 13.70
N ASP A 76 3.47 19.13 13.25
CA ASP A 76 2.93 19.02 11.89
C ASP A 76 4.00 19.23 10.80
N ALA A 77 5.03 20.04 11.05
CA ALA A 77 6.11 20.26 10.09
C ALA A 77 7.02 19.02 9.99
N ASP A 78 7.25 18.33 11.10
CA ASP A 78 7.97 17.06 11.13
C ASP A 78 7.23 15.96 10.39
N TYR A 79 5.92 15.84 10.61
CA TYR A 79 5.09 14.90 9.85
C TYR A 79 5.09 15.22 8.35
N ALA A 80 5.01 16.50 7.98
CA ALA A 80 5.10 16.92 6.59
C ALA A 80 6.47 16.58 5.97
N GLU A 81 7.56 16.72 6.72
CA GLU A 81 8.90 16.34 6.27
C GLU A 81 9.04 14.83 6.09
N VAL A 82 8.50 14.01 7.01
CA VAL A 82 8.47 12.55 6.84
C VAL A 82 7.71 12.18 5.57
N VAL A 83 6.52 12.70 5.36
CA VAL A 83 5.72 12.45 4.15
C VAL A 83 6.51 12.83 2.90
N ARG A 84 7.19 13.99 2.91
CA ARG A 84 8.01 14.45 1.79
C ARG A 84 9.21 13.54 1.52
N ILE A 85 9.87 13.05 2.57
CA ILE A 85 10.98 12.09 2.45
C ILE A 85 10.47 10.77 1.86
N VAL A 86 9.38 10.22 2.38
CA VAL A 86 8.80 8.95 1.88
C VAL A 86 8.40 9.09 0.41
N ARG A 87 7.73 10.18 0.03
CA ARG A 87 7.37 10.50 -1.37
C ARG A 87 8.58 10.60 -2.30
N GLY A 88 9.70 11.12 -1.80
CA GLY A 88 10.94 11.28 -2.55
C GLY A 88 11.82 10.03 -2.58
N SER A 89 11.43 8.98 -1.88
CA SER A 89 12.16 7.72 -1.79
C SER A 89 11.60 6.66 -2.75
N ARG A 90 12.33 5.55 -2.89
CA ARG A 90 11.86 4.34 -3.58
C ARG A 90 10.75 3.60 -2.82
N GLY A 91 10.44 3.98 -1.59
CA GLY A 91 9.47 3.29 -0.74
C GLY A 91 8.05 3.26 -1.32
N ILE A 92 7.63 4.31 -2.04
CA ILE A 92 6.33 4.35 -2.73
C ILE A 92 6.27 3.33 -3.86
N ASP A 93 7.23 3.38 -4.77
CA ASP A 93 7.27 2.52 -5.96
C ASP A 93 7.45 1.04 -5.57
N GLU A 94 8.31 0.76 -4.59
CA GLU A 94 8.48 -0.60 -4.08
C GLU A 94 7.22 -1.11 -3.40
N SER A 95 6.51 -0.28 -2.63
CA SER A 95 5.22 -0.66 -2.02
C SER A 95 4.17 -0.99 -3.10
N TYR A 96 4.07 -0.18 -4.16
CA TYR A 96 3.20 -0.49 -5.29
C TYR A 96 3.59 -1.81 -5.99
N ALA A 97 4.90 -2.11 -6.11
CA ALA A 97 5.37 -3.37 -6.67
C ALA A 97 4.96 -4.57 -5.79
N TYR A 98 4.99 -4.42 -4.46
CA TYR A 98 4.45 -5.42 -3.53
C TYR A 98 2.95 -5.59 -3.68
N ALA A 99 2.17 -4.49 -3.71
CA ALA A 99 0.73 -4.54 -3.93
C ALA A 99 0.40 -5.29 -5.24
N LYS A 100 1.06 -4.93 -6.34
CA LYS A 100 0.93 -5.61 -7.63
C LYS A 100 1.22 -7.10 -7.54
N THR A 101 2.29 -7.47 -6.84
CA THR A 101 2.67 -8.88 -6.64
C THR A 101 1.58 -9.65 -5.91
N PHE A 102 0.95 -9.06 -4.89
CA PHE A 102 -0.18 -9.68 -4.19
C PHE A 102 -1.44 -9.77 -5.06
N GLY A 103 -1.75 -8.73 -5.84
CA GLY A 103 -2.85 -8.75 -6.81
C GLY A 103 -2.67 -9.82 -7.89
N ASP A 104 -1.45 -9.98 -8.42
CA ASP A 104 -1.11 -11.01 -9.40
C ASP A 104 -1.25 -12.42 -8.80
N LYS A 105 -0.81 -12.63 -7.56
CA LYS A 105 -1.00 -13.90 -6.83
C LYS A 105 -2.48 -14.18 -6.60
N ALA A 106 -3.26 -13.18 -6.18
CA ALA A 106 -4.70 -13.33 -6.00
C ALA A 106 -5.36 -13.79 -7.31
N ARG A 107 -5.09 -13.09 -8.41
CA ARG A 107 -5.61 -13.43 -9.75
C ARG A 107 -5.27 -14.86 -10.16
N ALA A 108 -4.07 -15.35 -9.84
CA ALA A 108 -3.69 -16.72 -10.16
C ALA A 108 -4.54 -17.79 -9.46
N GLU A 109 -5.06 -17.53 -8.25
CA GLU A 109 -5.95 -18.45 -7.52
C GLU A 109 -7.28 -18.68 -8.27
N LEU A 110 -7.72 -17.70 -9.06
CA LEU A 110 -8.97 -17.80 -9.82
C LEU A 110 -8.91 -18.84 -10.96
N ALA A 111 -7.72 -19.34 -11.31
CA ALA A 111 -7.56 -20.44 -12.26
C ALA A 111 -8.21 -21.76 -11.78
N ALA A 112 -8.54 -21.89 -10.50
CA ALA A 112 -9.31 -23.02 -9.95
C ALA A 112 -10.80 -23.00 -10.35
N PHE A 113 -11.29 -21.91 -10.93
CA PHE A 113 -12.69 -21.71 -11.32
C PHE A 113 -12.85 -21.70 -12.85
N PRO A 114 -13.95 -22.29 -13.36
CA PRO A 114 -14.26 -22.20 -14.78
C PRO A 114 -14.49 -20.73 -15.21
N PRO A 115 -14.25 -20.39 -16.49
CA PRO A 115 -14.59 -19.08 -17.02
C PRO A 115 -16.06 -18.72 -16.75
N SER A 116 -16.29 -17.53 -16.23
CA SER A 116 -17.64 -17.01 -15.92
C SER A 116 -17.56 -15.50 -15.67
N ALA A 117 -18.69 -14.82 -15.78
CA ALA A 117 -18.76 -13.39 -15.48
C ALA A 117 -18.31 -13.06 -14.04
N TYR A 118 -18.50 -13.97 -13.08
CA TYR A 118 -18.03 -13.80 -11.70
C TYR A 118 -16.52 -13.86 -11.60
N ARG A 119 -15.90 -14.81 -12.31
CA ARG A 119 -14.43 -14.91 -12.38
C ARG A 119 -13.85 -13.65 -13.02
N ASP A 120 -14.41 -13.19 -14.13
CA ASP A 120 -13.95 -12.01 -14.85
C ASP A 120 -14.06 -10.73 -13.98
N ALA A 121 -15.14 -10.61 -13.19
CA ALA A 121 -15.31 -9.53 -12.23
C ALA A 121 -14.26 -9.55 -11.12
N LEU A 122 -13.96 -10.73 -10.56
CA LEU A 122 -12.92 -10.89 -9.53
C LEU A 122 -11.52 -10.64 -10.09
N GLU A 123 -11.22 -11.06 -11.32
CA GLU A 123 -9.97 -10.72 -12.01
C GLU A 123 -9.86 -9.21 -12.21
N SER A 124 -10.94 -8.56 -12.66
CA SER A 124 -11.02 -7.10 -12.82
C SER A 124 -10.75 -6.35 -11.52
N LEU A 125 -11.27 -6.86 -10.41
CA LEU A 125 -11.04 -6.30 -9.08
C LEU A 125 -9.56 -6.29 -8.70
N THR A 126 -8.78 -7.31 -9.10
CA THR A 126 -7.33 -7.35 -8.81
C THR A 126 -6.57 -6.20 -9.48
N TYR A 127 -6.95 -5.83 -10.71
CA TYR A 127 -6.35 -4.68 -11.40
C TYR A 127 -6.82 -3.37 -10.82
N TYR A 128 -8.11 -3.27 -10.48
CA TYR A 128 -8.67 -2.08 -9.86
C TYR A 128 -7.91 -1.73 -8.59
N VAL A 129 -7.71 -2.70 -7.68
CA VAL A 129 -7.03 -2.48 -6.40
C VAL A 129 -5.62 -1.91 -6.57
N VAL A 130 -4.84 -2.42 -7.53
CA VAL A 130 -3.46 -1.97 -7.78
C VAL A 130 -3.43 -0.64 -8.54
N GLY A 131 -4.41 -0.41 -9.41
CA GLY A 131 -4.51 0.77 -10.28
C GLY A 131 -5.19 1.98 -9.63
N ARG A 132 -5.60 1.91 -8.37
CA ARG A 132 -6.18 3.06 -7.64
C ARG A 132 -5.17 4.20 -7.58
N ARG A 133 -5.44 5.24 -8.36
CA ARG A 133 -4.95 6.61 -8.18
C ARG A 133 -6.22 7.42 -7.93
N ASN A 134 -6.29 8.12 -6.81
CA ASN A 134 -7.43 8.99 -6.52
C ASN A 134 -7.55 10.08 -7.61
#